data_AF-A0A935L987-F1
#
_entry.id   AF-A0A935L987-F1
#
_cell.length_a   1.000
_cell.length_b   1.000
_cell.length_c   1.000
_cell.angle_alpha   90.00
_cell.angle_beta   90.00
_cell.angle_gamma   90.00
#
_symmetry.space_group_name_H-M   'P 1'
#
loop_
_entity.id
_entity.type
_entity.pdbx_description
1 polymer ?
#
loop_
_entity_poly.entity_id
_entity_poly.type
_entity_poly.pdbx_seq_one_letter_code
_entity_poly.pdbx_strand_id
1 'polypeptide(L)'
;MQPDATGLHATPEELLAIDAKRKAQNSRSRKTGKRVAESAETMSLKFPVGSHAELTFTMVSPPQLDSARVYELARLHMSAFFYFITYNHEARTGGFWPGEFCPVMRAPRSDWGNPVLKAFMNSVQSWEPRFLVTTAGGYFKAAVRRHPSAATWSWAVEWNQSYRVVGFLGEREPAAEVVKSFPALQAHTVMQGKDDWVRYRTESNLAEDEDFLFGCAETDGQA
;
A
#
# COMPACT_ATOMS: atom_id res chain seq x y z
N MET A 1 9.47 2.43 -10.62
CA MET A 1 8.38 1.46 -10.76
C MET A 1 9.00 0.09 -10.82
N GLN A 2 8.63 -0.82 -9.93
CA GLN A 2 9.02 -2.22 -10.12
C GLN A 2 8.02 -2.87 -11.06
N PRO A 3 8.47 -3.69 -12.01
CA PRO A 3 7.55 -4.53 -12.75
C PRO A 3 6.87 -5.50 -11.77
N ASP A 4 5.69 -5.98 -12.14
CA ASP A 4 5.05 -7.08 -11.45
C ASP A 4 5.85 -8.39 -11.64
N ALA A 5 5.34 -9.49 -11.08
CA ALA A 5 5.97 -10.80 -11.19
C ALA A 5 6.14 -11.30 -12.64
N THR A 6 5.41 -10.72 -13.60
CA THR A 6 5.46 -11.06 -15.03
C THR A 6 6.37 -10.15 -15.84
N GLY A 7 6.98 -9.14 -15.21
CA GLY A 7 7.82 -8.17 -15.90
C GLY A 7 7.06 -6.95 -16.45
N LEU A 8 5.74 -6.86 -16.22
CA LEU A 8 4.91 -5.77 -16.73
C LEU A 8 4.94 -4.56 -15.80
N HIS A 9 4.99 -3.37 -16.40
CA HIS A 9 4.88 -2.10 -15.68
C HIS A 9 3.41 -1.69 -15.52
N ALA A 10 3.09 -1.01 -14.41
CA ALA A 10 1.73 -0.56 -14.13
C ALA A 10 1.16 0.38 -15.21
N THR A 11 2.04 1.16 -15.86
CA THR A 11 1.73 1.92 -17.07
C THR A 11 2.84 1.71 -18.11
N PRO A 12 2.52 1.62 -19.42
CA PRO A 12 3.51 1.39 -20.48
C PRO A 12 4.35 2.63 -20.81
N GLU A 13 4.43 3.62 -19.93
CA GLU A 13 5.07 4.90 -20.20
C GLU A 13 6.61 4.80 -20.13
N GLU A 14 7.26 5.00 -21.27
CA GLU A 14 8.71 4.82 -21.44
C GLU A 14 9.54 5.72 -20.52
N LEU A 15 9.11 6.97 -20.31
CA LEU A 15 9.80 7.95 -19.47
C LEU A 15 9.89 7.48 -18.00
N LEU A 16 8.87 6.79 -17.51
CA LEU A 16 8.87 6.24 -16.15
C LEU A 16 9.82 5.05 -16.01
N ALA A 17 9.90 4.20 -17.03
CA ALA A 17 10.89 3.12 -17.06
C ALA A 17 12.32 3.67 -17.05
N ILE A 18 12.57 4.75 -17.79
CA ILE A 18 13.87 5.45 -17.81
C ILE A 18 14.20 6.04 -16.44
N ASP A 19 13.27 6.78 -15.82
CA ASP A 19 13.51 7.39 -14.51
C ASP A 19 13.69 6.33 -13.40
N ALA A 20 12.93 5.23 -13.46
CA ALA A 20 13.10 4.10 -12.56
C ALA A 20 14.49 3.48 -12.68
N LYS A 21 14.97 3.22 -13.91
CA LYS A 21 16.33 2.72 -14.16
C LYS A 21 17.39 3.69 -13.64
N ARG A 22 17.24 4.99 -13.91
CA ARG A 22 18.15 6.04 -13.43
C ARG A 22 18.22 6.07 -11.90
N LYS A 23 17.08 6.03 -11.19
CA LYS A 23 17.03 6.00 -9.72
C LYS A 23 17.65 4.72 -9.14
N ALA A 24 17.47 3.58 -9.81
CA ALA A 24 17.98 2.29 -9.36
C ALA A 24 19.51 2.19 -9.38
N GLN A 25 20.20 2.96 -10.24
CA GLN A 25 21.67 2.97 -10.33
C GLN A 25 22.33 3.51 -9.06
N ASN A 26 21.72 4.51 -8.41
CA ASN A 26 22.29 5.18 -7.24
C ASN A 26 21.60 4.77 -5.92
N SER A 27 20.48 4.05 -5.99
CA SER A 27 19.79 3.54 -4.81
C SER A 27 20.41 2.22 -4.35
N ARG A 28 20.55 2.03 -3.03
CA ARG A 28 21.02 0.76 -2.44
C ARG A 28 19.89 0.05 -1.70
N SER A 29 19.79 -1.26 -1.89
CA SER A 29 18.94 -2.14 -1.10
C SER A 29 19.57 -2.34 0.27
N ARG A 30 18.80 -2.13 1.34
CA ARG A 30 19.27 -2.42 2.72
C ARG A 30 19.34 -3.91 3.00
N LYS A 31 18.48 -4.71 2.37
CA LYS A 31 18.42 -6.15 2.60
C LYS A 31 19.64 -6.87 2.02
N THR A 32 20.10 -6.45 0.84
CA THR A 32 21.24 -7.08 0.15
C THR A 32 22.53 -6.25 0.22
N GLY A 33 22.45 -4.97 0.60
CA GLY A 33 23.57 -4.01 0.57
C GLY A 33 23.98 -3.55 -0.84
N LYS A 34 23.43 -4.19 -1.89
CA LYS A 34 23.75 -3.95 -3.31
C LYS A 34 22.97 -2.77 -3.87
N ARG A 35 23.37 -2.26 -5.04
CA ARG A 35 22.55 -1.31 -5.79
C ARG A 35 21.21 -1.95 -6.15
N VAL A 36 20.13 -1.18 -6.16
CA VAL A 36 18.79 -1.69 -6.50
C VAL A 36 18.79 -2.29 -7.91
N ALA A 37 19.54 -1.71 -8.84
CA ALA A 37 19.71 -2.25 -10.20
C ALA A 37 20.41 -3.64 -10.24
N GLU A 38 21.18 -4.00 -9.22
CA GLU A 38 21.97 -5.24 -9.13
C GLU A 38 21.46 -6.18 -8.02
N SER A 39 20.39 -5.79 -7.33
CA SER A 39 19.83 -6.53 -6.23
C SER A 39 18.78 -7.49 -6.77
N ALA A 40 18.85 -8.74 -6.35
CA ALA A 40 17.83 -9.75 -6.56
C ALA A 40 17.74 -10.56 -5.27
N GLU A 41 16.54 -11.04 -4.95
CA GLU A 41 16.31 -11.89 -3.80
C GLU A 41 16.12 -13.32 -4.29
N THR A 42 16.96 -14.24 -3.81
CA THR A 42 16.89 -15.64 -4.19
C THR A 42 16.23 -16.43 -3.07
N MET A 43 15.22 -17.22 -3.41
CA MET A 43 14.54 -18.14 -2.51
C MET A 43 14.69 -19.56 -3.05
N SER A 44 15.28 -20.45 -2.27
CA SER A 44 15.43 -21.86 -2.64
C SER A 44 14.48 -22.71 -1.81
N LEU A 45 13.59 -23.45 -2.49
CA LEU A 45 12.69 -24.42 -1.91
C LEU A 45 13.22 -25.83 -2.17
N LYS A 46 13.33 -26.64 -1.12
CA LYS A 46 13.81 -28.01 -1.20
C LYS A 46 12.66 -28.96 -0.87
N PHE A 47 12.39 -29.89 -1.77
CA PHE A 47 11.36 -30.90 -1.62
C PHE A 47 12.01 -32.29 -1.64
N PRO A 48 11.90 -33.09 -0.57
CA PRO A 48 12.33 -34.47 -0.62
C PRO A 48 11.42 -35.26 -1.58
N VAL A 49 12.03 -35.97 -2.54
CA VAL A 49 11.32 -36.85 -3.49
C VAL A 49 11.78 -38.29 -3.19
N GLY A 50 10.98 -39.00 -2.39
CA GLY A 50 11.35 -40.33 -1.89
C GLY A 50 12.45 -40.30 -0.83
N SER A 51 13.11 -41.44 -0.60
CA SER A 51 14.15 -41.58 0.43
C SER A 51 15.56 -41.13 -0.02
N HIS A 52 15.76 -40.88 -1.32
CA HIS A 52 17.10 -40.68 -1.90
C HIS A 52 17.24 -39.53 -2.89
N ALA A 53 16.19 -38.73 -3.14
CA ALA A 53 16.29 -37.57 -4.02
C ALA A 53 15.74 -36.30 -3.35
N GLU A 54 16.32 -35.16 -3.70
CA GLU A 54 15.89 -33.83 -3.29
C GLU A 54 15.69 -32.97 -4.54
N LEU A 55 14.50 -32.41 -4.70
CA LEU A 55 14.17 -31.47 -5.76
C LEU A 55 14.32 -30.06 -5.21
N THR A 56 15.21 -29.27 -5.81
CA THR A 56 15.43 -27.86 -5.43
C THR A 56 14.87 -26.93 -6.49
N PHE A 57 13.94 -26.05 -6.10
CA PHE A 57 13.49 -24.94 -6.92
C PHE A 57 14.11 -23.65 -6.42
N THR A 58 14.81 -22.94 -7.30
CA THR A 58 15.36 -21.62 -6.99
C THR A 58 14.55 -20.56 -7.71
N MET A 59 13.90 -19.70 -6.93
CA MET A 59 13.16 -18.54 -7.41
C MET A 59 13.98 -17.28 -7.19
N VAL A 60 13.95 -16.37 -8.15
CA VAL A 60 14.61 -15.07 -8.05
C VAL A 60 13.55 -14.00 -8.19
N SER A 61 13.44 -13.12 -7.19
CA SER A 61 12.51 -12.01 -7.19
C SER A 61 13.25 -10.67 -7.26
N PRO A 62 12.59 -9.62 -7.79
CA PRO A 62 13.14 -8.27 -7.75
C PRO A 62 13.31 -7.77 -6.31
N PRO A 63 14.10 -6.71 -6.07
CA PRO A 63 14.29 -6.13 -4.73
C PRO A 63 12.97 -5.81 -4.07
N GLN A 64 12.68 -6.26 -2.85
CA GLN A 64 11.39 -5.97 -2.24
C GLN A 64 11.39 -4.60 -1.54
N LEU A 65 10.23 -3.94 -1.52
CA LEU A 65 10.03 -2.70 -0.76
C LEU A 65 10.05 -2.98 0.75
N ASP A 66 10.90 -2.24 1.46
CA ASP A 66 10.96 -2.25 2.93
C ASP A 66 9.68 -1.63 3.53
N SER A 67 8.88 -2.45 4.19
CA SER A 67 7.60 -2.05 4.82
C SER A 67 7.75 -0.85 5.75
N ALA A 68 8.80 -0.83 6.58
CA ALA A 68 8.98 0.22 7.58
C ALA A 68 9.21 1.58 6.90
N ARG A 69 9.99 1.60 5.82
CA ARG A 69 10.24 2.83 5.04
C ARG A 69 9.01 3.30 4.27
N VAL A 70 8.23 2.36 3.75
CA VAL A 70 6.96 2.67 3.07
C VAL A 70 6.00 3.37 4.04
N TYR A 71 5.83 2.81 5.24
CA TYR A 71 4.96 3.41 6.26
C TYR A 71 5.51 4.73 6.77
N GLU A 72 6.83 4.86 6.94
CA GLU A 72 7.44 6.12 7.34
C GLU A 72 7.25 7.22 6.27
N LEU A 73 7.41 6.89 4.99
CA LEU A 73 7.13 7.83 3.91
C LEU A 73 5.65 8.25 3.89
N ALA A 74 4.74 7.29 4.06
CA ALA A 74 3.31 7.59 4.18
C ALA A 74 3.03 8.49 5.39
N ARG A 75 3.64 8.24 6.55
CA ARG A 75 3.52 9.06 7.75
C ARG A 75 3.98 10.50 7.50
N LEU A 76 5.13 10.69 6.84
CA LEU A 76 5.63 12.03 6.49
C LEU A 76 4.69 12.78 5.55
N HIS A 77 4.13 12.11 4.54
CA HIS A 77 3.11 12.70 3.68
C HIS A 77 1.87 13.09 4.48
N MET A 78 1.38 12.20 5.35
CA MET A 78 0.23 12.50 6.19
C MET A 78 0.52 13.68 7.10
N SER A 79 1.72 13.79 7.68
CA SER A 79 2.12 14.93 8.51
C SER A 79 2.00 16.24 7.76
N ALA A 80 2.48 16.30 6.52
CA ALA A 80 2.38 17.49 5.68
C ALA A 80 0.92 17.81 5.33
N PHE A 81 0.12 16.82 4.91
CA PHE A 81 -1.26 17.05 4.52
C PHE A 81 -2.14 17.42 5.70
N PHE A 82 -1.96 16.78 6.86
CA PHE A 82 -2.74 17.12 8.05
C PHE A 82 -2.42 18.53 8.56
N TYR A 83 -1.15 18.91 8.53
CA TYR A 83 -0.73 20.29 8.81
C TYR A 83 -1.42 21.28 7.86
N PHE A 84 -1.48 20.96 6.58
CA PHE A 84 -2.16 21.77 5.58
C PHE A 84 -3.68 21.87 5.82
N ILE A 85 -4.35 20.75 6.08
CA ILE A 85 -5.80 20.68 6.37
C ILE A 85 -6.18 21.51 7.61
N THR A 86 -5.28 21.55 8.59
CA THR A 86 -5.51 22.22 9.88
C THR A 86 -4.84 23.58 10.00
N TYR A 87 -4.34 24.14 8.88
CA TYR A 87 -3.62 25.40 8.88
C TYR A 87 -4.56 26.57 9.25
N ASN A 88 -4.20 27.29 10.31
CA ASN A 88 -4.84 28.53 10.70
C ASN A 88 -4.03 29.71 10.15
N HIS A 89 -4.64 30.52 9.27
CA HIS A 89 -3.98 31.66 8.64
C HIS A 89 -3.65 32.82 9.60
N GLU A 90 -4.45 33.02 10.63
CA GLU A 90 -4.22 34.07 11.63
C GLU A 90 -3.04 33.72 12.53
N ALA A 91 -3.04 32.48 13.06
CA ALA A 91 -1.97 31.98 13.91
C ALA A 91 -0.72 31.57 13.11
N ARG A 92 -0.84 31.42 11.78
CA ARG A 92 0.19 30.93 10.84
C ARG A 92 0.75 29.55 11.21
N THR A 93 -0.08 28.70 11.78
CA THR A 93 0.31 27.37 12.26
C THR A 93 -0.73 26.33 11.86
N GLY A 94 -0.26 25.14 11.54
CA GLY A 94 -1.07 23.94 11.37
C GLY A 94 -0.88 22.99 12.54
N GLY A 95 -1.83 22.09 12.72
CA GLY A 95 -1.81 21.04 13.72
C GLY A 95 -1.24 19.72 13.20
N PHE A 96 -1.12 18.77 14.11
CA PHE A 96 -0.88 17.36 13.83
C PHE A 96 -2.08 16.56 14.34
N TRP A 97 -2.30 15.36 13.80
CA TRP A 97 -3.37 14.51 14.33
C TRP A 97 -3.03 14.13 15.78
N PRO A 98 -4.03 14.12 16.68
CA PRO A 98 -3.85 13.53 17.99
C PRO A 98 -3.70 12.01 17.86
N GLY A 99 -3.06 11.34 18.83
CA GLY A 99 -3.03 9.88 18.88
C GLY A 99 -2.02 9.20 17.94
N GLU A 100 -2.43 8.09 17.34
CA GLU A 100 -1.53 7.13 16.69
C GLU A 100 -1.56 7.21 15.15
N PHE A 101 -0.49 6.74 14.52
CA PHE A 101 -0.44 6.42 13.10
C PHE A 101 -0.65 4.91 12.93
N CYS A 102 -1.82 4.52 12.44
CA CYS A 102 -2.29 3.13 12.41
C CYS A 102 -2.35 2.61 10.97
N PRO A 103 -1.24 2.13 10.38
CA PRO A 103 -1.27 1.53 9.04
C PRO A 103 -2.10 0.25 9.06
N VAL A 104 -2.94 0.06 8.03
CA VAL A 104 -3.78 -1.14 7.87
C VAL A 104 -3.14 -2.09 6.86
N MET A 105 -2.88 -1.60 5.64
CA MET A 105 -2.39 -2.43 4.56
C MET A 105 -1.61 -1.63 3.54
N ARG A 106 -0.65 -2.30 2.91
CA ARG A 106 0.01 -1.88 1.68
C ARG A 106 -0.22 -2.95 0.61
N ALA A 107 -0.43 -2.55 -0.63
CA ALA A 107 -0.61 -3.50 -1.73
C ALA A 107 -0.07 -2.96 -3.06
N PRO A 108 0.52 -3.84 -3.89
CA PRO A 108 0.76 -3.52 -5.29
C PRO A 108 -0.56 -3.40 -6.06
N ARG A 109 -0.52 -2.76 -7.24
CA ARG A 109 -1.71 -2.58 -8.11
C ARG A 109 -2.44 -3.88 -8.40
N SER A 110 -1.69 -4.94 -8.70
CA SER A 110 -2.22 -6.28 -8.98
C SER A 110 -3.08 -6.86 -7.86
N ASP A 111 -3.02 -6.28 -6.66
CA ASP A 111 -3.70 -6.76 -5.46
C ASP A 111 -4.64 -5.73 -4.81
N TRP A 112 -4.98 -4.64 -5.51
CA TRP A 112 -5.89 -3.63 -4.96
C TRP A 112 -7.31 -4.15 -4.68
N GLY A 113 -7.72 -5.21 -5.37
CA GLY A 113 -9.03 -5.83 -5.21
C GLY A 113 -9.12 -6.80 -4.04
N ASN A 114 -8.08 -6.88 -3.20
CA ASN A 114 -8.09 -7.82 -2.09
C ASN A 114 -9.19 -7.48 -1.07
N PRO A 115 -9.72 -8.49 -0.35
CA PRO A 115 -10.86 -8.30 0.54
C PRO A 115 -10.66 -7.23 1.62
N VAL A 116 -9.43 -7.04 2.11
CA VAL A 116 -9.12 -6.03 3.14
C VAL A 116 -9.17 -4.62 2.56
N LEU A 117 -8.59 -4.39 1.38
CA LEU A 117 -8.64 -3.08 0.73
C LEU A 117 -10.06 -2.72 0.28
N LYS A 118 -10.83 -3.67 -0.25
CA LYS A 118 -12.25 -3.44 -0.58
C LYS A 118 -13.05 -3.11 0.69
N ALA A 119 -12.83 -3.83 1.79
CA ALA A 119 -13.49 -3.53 3.07
C ALA A 119 -13.12 -2.15 3.59
N PHE A 120 -11.83 -1.80 3.61
CA PHE A 120 -11.36 -0.47 4.02
C PHE A 120 -12.03 0.64 3.20
N MET A 121 -12.00 0.51 1.88
CA MET A 121 -12.56 1.49 0.95
C MET A 121 -14.07 1.68 1.21
N ASN A 122 -14.83 0.58 1.31
CA ASN A 122 -16.26 0.60 1.65
C ASN A 122 -16.56 1.25 3.01
N SER A 123 -15.73 0.97 4.03
CA SER A 123 -15.96 1.51 5.38
C SER A 123 -15.74 3.01 5.51
N VAL A 124 -14.88 3.59 4.66
CA VAL A 124 -14.48 4.99 4.75
C VAL A 124 -15.10 5.89 3.68
N GLN A 125 -15.81 5.32 2.70
CA GLN A 125 -16.37 6.11 1.58
C GLN A 125 -17.34 7.19 2.04
N SER A 126 -18.13 6.91 3.07
CA SER A 126 -19.14 7.82 3.64
C SER A 126 -18.54 8.86 4.59
N TRP A 127 -17.26 8.75 4.90
CA TRP A 127 -16.59 9.70 5.79
C TRP A 127 -16.36 11.01 5.05
N GLU A 128 -16.49 12.12 5.79
CA GLU A 128 -16.34 13.46 5.24
C GLU A 128 -14.94 13.62 4.62
N PRO A 129 -14.83 13.90 3.32
CA PRO A 129 -13.54 14.13 2.68
C PRO A 129 -12.97 15.48 3.15
N ARG A 130 -11.74 15.47 3.65
CA ARG A 130 -11.06 16.66 4.16
C ARG A 130 -9.84 17.02 3.33
N PHE A 131 -9.30 16.05 2.60
CA PHE A 131 -8.28 16.25 1.60
C PHE A 131 -8.40 15.15 0.56
N LEU A 132 -8.61 15.51 -0.69
CA LEU A 132 -8.57 14.62 -1.83
C LEU A 132 -7.69 15.28 -2.87
N VAL A 133 -6.64 14.57 -3.30
CA VAL A 133 -5.73 15.12 -4.30
C VAL A 133 -5.32 14.03 -5.27
N THR A 134 -5.34 14.39 -6.55
CA THR A 134 -4.71 13.65 -7.63
C THR A 134 -3.78 14.60 -8.34
N THR A 135 -2.48 14.33 -8.31
CA THR A 135 -1.43 15.17 -8.91
C THR A 135 -0.52 14.35 -9.80
N ALA A 136 0.43 15.01 -10.47
CA ALA A 136 1.43 14.38 -11.31
C ALA A 136 0.79 13.44 -12.34
N GLY A 137 -0.27 13.89 -13.03
CA GLY A 137 -0.98 13.08 -14.03
C GLY A 137 -1.58 11.77 -13.49
N GLY A 138 -1.90 11.70 -12.19
CA GLY A 138 -2.42 10.48 -11.56
C GLY A 138 -1.34 9.60 -10.92
N TYR A 139 -0.06 9.95 -11.01
CA TYR A 139 1.03 9.21 -10.38
C TYR A 139 1.18 9.47 -8.89
N PHE A 140 0.50 10.48 -8.35
CA PHE A 140 0.36 10.66 -6.91
C PHE A 140 -1.09 10.93 -6.56
N LYS A 141 -1.66 10.10 -5.68
CA LYS A 141 -2.98 10.33 -5.11
C LYS A 141 -2.89 10.29 -3.59
N ALA A 142 -3.66 11.13 -2.93
CA ALA A 142 -3.86 11.04 -1.49
C ALA A 142 -5.30 11.36 -1.11
N ALA A 143 -5.79 10.68 -0.09
CA ALA A 143 -7.08 10.91 0.51
C ALA A 143 -6.93 10.97 2.04
N VAL A 144 -7.62 11.92 2.66
CA VAL A 144 -7.81 12.02 4.11
C VAL A 144 -9.28 12.31 4.37
N ARG A 145 -9.93 11.46 5.15
CA ARG A 145 -11.35 11.60 5.50
C ARG A 145 -11.53 11.56 7.02
N ARG A 146 -12.51 12.29 7.52
CA ARG A 146 -12.80 12.41 8.95
C ARG A 146 -13.90 11.45 9.38
N HIS A 147 -13.67 10.70 10.46
CA HIS A 147 -14.71 9.87 11.07
C HIS A 147 -15.88 10.75 11.53
N PRO A 148 -17.15 10.32 11.35
CA PRO A 148 -18.32 11.14 11.63
C PRO A 148 -18.47 11.56 13.10
N SER A 149 -18.00 10.74 14.04
CA SER A 149 -18.24 10.94 15.48
C SER A 149 -17.01 10.82 16.40
N ALA A 150 -15.81 10.59 15.86
CA ALA A 150 -14.61 10.31 16.65
C ALA A 150 -13.42 11.14 16.18
N ALA A 151 -12.38 11.31 17.01
CA ALA A 151 -11.14 11.97 16.62
C ALA A 151 -10.24 11.00 15.84
N THR A 152 -10.81 10.37 14.82
CA THR A 152 -10.18 9.38 13.94
C THR A 152 -10.34 9.82 12.49
N TRP A 153 -9.31 9.55 11.70
CA TRP A 153 -9.24 9.92 10.29
C TRP A 153 -8.77 8.73 9.49
N SER A 154 -9.37 8.48 8.34
CA SER A 154 -8.85 7.52 7.38
C SER A 154 -7.90 8.23 6.45
N TRP A 155 -6.90 7.50 5.96
CA TRP A 155 -6.00 8.00 4.94
C TRP A 155 -5.64 6.92 3.93
N ALA A 156 -5.34 7.39 2.72
CA ALA A 156 -4.79 6.58 1.65
C ALA A 156 -3.76 7.38 0.86
N VAL A 157 -2.70 6.72 0.42
CA VAL A 157 -1.74 7.26 -0.56
C VAL A 157 -1.48 6.23 -1.65
N GLU A 158 -1.30 6.73 -2.86
CA GLU A 158 -0.93 5.95 -4.03
C GLU A 158 0.29 6.58 -4.70
N TRP A 159 1.29 5.76 -5.00
CA TRP A 159 2.48 6.18 -5.74
C TRP A 159 2.62 5.43 -7.06
N ASN A 160 2.90 6.20 -8.09
CA ASN A 160 3.19 5.78 -9.45
C ASN A 160 2.15 4.81 -10.03
N GLN A 161 0.88 4.92 -9.60
CA GLN A 161 -0.20 4.01 -9.97
C GLN A 161 0.10 2.51 -9.72
N SER A 162 1.06 2.23 -8.84
CA SER A 162 1.66 0.90 -8.70
C SER A 162 1.56 0.37 -7.28
N TYR A 163 1.49 1.27 -6.31
CA TYR A 163 1.59 0.92 -4.90
C TYR A 163 0.67 1.81 -4.09
N ARG A 164 -0.12 1.18 -3.23
CA ARG A 164 -1.13 1.83 -2.40
C ARG A 164 -0.89 1.49 -0.94
N VAL A 165 -1.09 2.47 -0.07
CA VAL A 165 -1.01 2.30 1.39
C VAL A 165 -2.20 2.99 2.02
N VAL A 166 -2.83 2.29 2.96
CA VAL A 166 -4.02 2.79 3.65
C VAL A 166 -3.88 2.62 5.16
N GLY A 167 -4.59 3.45 5.91
CA GLY A 167 -4.65 3.33 7.35
C GLY A 167 -5.53 4.38 8.01
N PHE A 168 -5.33 4.53 9.32
CA PHE A 168 -5.99 5.52 10.15
C PHE A 168 -4.98 6.42 10.88
N LEU A 169 -5.43 7.60 11.27
CA LEU A 169 -4.77 8.54 12.19
C LEU A 169 -5.76 8.82 13.33
N GLY A 170 -5.28 9.05 14.54
CA GLY A 170 -6.17 9.42 15.64
C GLY A 170 -6.26 8.42 16.76
N GLU A 171 -7.45 8.34 17.32
CA GLU A 171 -7.82 7.36 18.34
C GLU A 171 -7.76 5.93 17.79
N ARG A 172 -7.15 5.03 18.56
CA ARG A 172 -6.97 3.63 18.15
C ARG A 172 -8.26 2.83 18.20
N GLU A 173 -9.13 3.08 19.18
CA GLU A 173 -10.34 2.29 19.40
C GLU A 173 -11.33 2.40 18.22
N PRO A 174 -11.72 3.59 17.74
CA PRO A 174 -12.62 3.69 16.59
C PRO A 174 -12.02 3.06 15.32
N ALA A 175 -10.72 3.24 15.09
CA ALA A 175 -10.02 2.58 13.97
C ALA A 175 -10.05 1.05 14.10
N ALA A 176 -9.84 0.51 15.31
CA ALA A 176 -9.87 -0.92 15.57
C ALA A 176 -11.27 -1.50 15.36
N GLU A 177 -12.34 -0.80 15.76
CA GLU A 177 -13.72 -1.24 15.51
C GLU A 177 -14.03 -1.37 14.02
N VAL A 178 -13.56 -0.43 13.20
CA VAL A 178 -13.68 -0.53 11.74
C VAL A 178 -12.94 -1.75 11.22
N VAL A 179 -11.68 -1.94 11.63
CA VAL A 179 -10.82 -3.03 11.17
C VAL A 179 -11.33 -4.41 11.60
N LYS A 180 -12.02 -4.54 12.74
CA LYS A 180 -12.60 -5.82 13.19
C LYS A 180 -13.59 -6.41 12.18
N SER A 181 -14.23 -5.56 11.38
CA SER A 181 -15.16 -5.99 10.32
C SER A 181 -14.45 -6.51 9.06
N PHE A 182 -13.14 -6.33 8.95
CA PHE A 182 -12.41 -6.67 7.74
C PHE A 182 -12.23 -8.18 7.61
N PRO A 183 -12.43 -8.74 6.40
CA PRO A 183 -12.19 -10.14 6.15
C PRO A 183 -10.71 -10.48 6.29
N ALA A 184 -10.40 -11.67 6.81
CA ALA A 184 -9.03 -12.16 6.85
C ALA A 184 -8.51 -12.49 5.43
N LEU A 185 -7.27 -12.12 5.13
CA LEU A 185 -6.61 -12.59 3.92
C LEU A 185 -6.34 -14.10 4.02
N GLN A 186 -6.96 -14.85 3.11
CA GLN A 186 -6.74 -16.29 3.00
C GLN A 186 -5.46 -16.55 2.21
N ALA A 187 -4.55 -17.32 2.78
CA ALA A 187 -3.34 -17.79 2.11
C ALA A 187 -3.24 -19.30 2.24
N HIS A 188 -2.96 -19.97 1.13
CA HIS A 188 -2.82 -21.41 1.03
C HIS A 188 -1.43 -21.84 1.49
N THR A 189 -1.36 -22.81 2.40
CA THR A 189 -0.10 -23.40 2.86
C THR A 189 0.30 -24.51 1.90
N VAL A 190 1.47 -24.36 1.28
CA VAL A 190 2.06 -25.38 0.37
C VAL A 190 2.96 -26.32 1.14
N MET A 191 3.68 -25.80 2.12
CA MET A 191 4.60 -26.57 2.94
C MET A 191 4.57 -26.04 4.38
N GLN A 192 4.58 -26.97 5.34
CA GLN A 192 4.73 -26.67 6.76
C GLN A 192 5.74 -27.67 7.34
N GLY A 193 6.97 -27.19 7.52
CA GLY A 193 8.04 -27.86 8.25
C GLY A 193 8.01 -27.50 9.74
N LYS A 194 9.00 -27.99 10.47
CA LYS A 194 9.13 -27.76 11.92
C LYS A 194 9.42 -26.28 12.25
N ASP A 195 10.22 -25.63 11.41
CA ASP A 195 10.66 -24.23 11.60
C ASP A 195 10.40 -23.34 10.37
N ASP A 196 9.87 -23.89 9.28
CA ASP A 196 9.63 -23.17 8.03
C ASP A 196 8.22 -23.43 7.49
N TRP A 197 7.60 -22.41 6.92
CA TRP A 197 6.38 -22.55 6.14
C TRP A 197 6.51 -21.86 4.80
N VAL A 198 5.75 -22.34 3.83
CA VAL A 198 5.57 -21.67 2.53
C VAL A 198 4.09 -21.48 2.33
N ARG A 199 3.69 -20.22 2.18
CA ARG A 199 2.31 -19.82 1.92
C ARG A 199 2.27 -18.97 0.67
N TYR A 200 1.21 -19.10 -0.11
CA TYR A 200 0.93 -18.23 -1.23
C TYR A 200 -0.52 -17.77 -1.19
N ARG A 201 -0.79 -16.68 -1.89
CA ARG A 201 -2.12 -16.17 -2.15
C ARG A 201 -2.14 -15.61 -3.56
N THR A 202 -3.25 -15.84 -4.25
CA THR A 202 -3.51 -15.19 -5.54
C THR A 202 -3.86 -13.73 -5.29
N GLU A 203 -3.13 -12.84 -5.94
CA GLU A 203 -3.44 -11.41 -5.95
C GLU A 203 -4.74 -11.18 -6.72
N SER A 204 -5.53 -10.21 -6.27
CA SER A 204 -6.81 -9.87 -6.88
C SER A 204 -6.79 -8.42 -7.33
N ASN A 205 -6.94 -8.19 -8.63
CA ASN A 205 -6.97 -6.86 -9.21
C ASN A 205 -8.29 -6.14 -8.88
N LEU A 206 -8.27 -4.82 -8.80
CA LEU A 206 -9.47 -3.97 -8.66
C LEU A 206 -9.79 -3.37 -10.03
N ALA A 207 -11.05 -3.42 -10.44
CA ALA A 207 -11.49 -2.72 -11.65
C ALA A 207 -11.53 -1.20 -11.39
N GLU A 208 -11.29 -0.38 -12.42
CA GLU A 208 -11.16 1.07 -12.24
C GLU A 208 -12.47 1.73 -11.82
N ASP A 209 -13.61 1.20 -12.25
CA ASP A 209 -14.97 1.63 -11.86
C ASP A 209 -15.35 1.21 -10.44
N GLU A 210 -14.64 0.23 -9.86
CA GLU A 210 -14.79 -0.16 -8.46
C GLU A 210 -13.89 0.66 -7.50
N ASP A 211 -13.02 1.55 -8.02
CA ASP A 211 -12.04 2.29 -7.21
C ASP A 211 -12.50 3.70 -6.81
N PHE A 212 -13.29 3.78 -5.75
CA PHE A 212 -13.82 5.04 -5.20
C PHE A 212 -12.98 5.62 -4.06
N LEU A 213 -11.81 5.03 -3.75
CA LEU A 213 -10.98 5.44 -2.60
C LEU A 213 -10.59 6.92 -2.64
N PHE A 214 -10.26 7.42 -3.83
CA PHE A 214 -9.82 8.80 -4.09
C PHE A 214 -10.89 9.71 -4.70
N GLY A 215 -12.12 9.22 -4.91
CA GLY A 215 -13.24 9.98 -5.46
C GLY A 215 -14.12 10.64 -4.39
N CYS A 216 -14.88 11.67 -4.76
CA CYS A 216 -16.04 12.06 -3.96
C CYS A 216 -17.18 11.10 -4.27
N ALA A 217 -17.95 10.68 -3.27
CA ALA A 217 -19.24 10.06 -3.56
C ALA A 217 -20.08 11.13 -4.27
N GLU A 218 -20.56 10.83 -5.48
CA GLU A 218 -21.54 11.69 -6.14
C GLU A 218 -22.78 11.70 -5.25
N THR A 219 -23.03 12.81 -4.57
CA THR A 219 -24.34 13.04 -3.98
C THR A 219 -25.29 13.24 -5.14
N ASP A 220 -26.15 12.26 -5.41
CA ASP A 220 -27.25 12.38 -6.36
C ASP A 220 -27.95 13.72 -6.12
N GLY A 221 -27.73 14.66 -7.04
CA GLY A 221 -28.31 15.98 -6.98
C GLY A 221 -29.81 15.89 -7.20
N GLN A 222 -30.58 15.84 -6.12
CA GLN A 222 -31.89 16.48 -6.11
C GLN A 222 -31.66 17.99 -6.03
N ALA A 223 -31.64 18.62 -7.21
CA ALA A 223 -31.94 20.03 -7.39
C ALA A 223 -33.43 20.19 -7.70
#